data_AF-A0A263DQW8-F1
#
_entry.id   AF-A0A263DQW8-F1
#
_cell.length_a   1.000
_cell.length_b   1.000
_cell.length_c   1.000
_cell.angle_alpha   90.00
_cell.angle_beta   90.00
_cell.angle_gamma   90.00
#
_symmetry.space_group_name_H-M   'P 1'
#
loop_
_entity.id
_entity.type
_entity.pdbx_description
1 polymer ?
#
loop_
_entity_poly.entity_id
_entity_poly.type
_entity_poly.pdbx_seq_one_letter_code
_entity_poly.pdbx_strand_id
1 'polypeptide(L)'
;MRAGERGFAVLAPVTRRLSEDDKAKDAGPLTGKRRMVGVRVAHVFDVAQTVGKPMPAPQPPAVLLGADAGLWKPLAHLVDEHGYELRRSPELGEVQGWTDHRHRVVSVRPDIEGAQATAVLAHELAHIRADHEHRQISRAQRETEAESAAHVVLTAQGLDTSALAVPYIAGWSRGDPKVIAEAAETVHKVAARMLADIERFVDKAEPGASAPAVRRRRRSDLDRRTSTTAPAPRTGPAPSL
;
A
#
# COMPACT_ATOMS: atom_id res chain seq x y z
N MET A 1 -22.66 15.89 10.88
CA MET A 1 -21.47 16.50 11.51
C MET A 1 -21.96 17.30 12.70
N ARG A 2 -21.25 17.32 13.82
CA ARG A 2 -21.66 18.15 14.96
C ARG A 2 -21.46 19.63 14.62
N ALA A 3 -22.34 20.49 15.11
CA ALA A 3 -22.22 21.92 14.89
C ALA A 3 -20.97 22.47 15.59
N GLY A 4 -20.19 23.31 14.90
CA GLY A 4 -18.98 23.94 15.44
C GLY A 4 -17.66 23.17 15.23
N GLU A 5 -17.71 21.95 14.70
CA GLU A 5 -16.50 21.16 14.42
C GLU A 5 -15.73 21.70 13.20
N ARG A 6 -14.40 21.70 13.28
CA ARG A 6 -13.52 22.10 12.19
C ARG A 6 -13.05 20.88 11.41
N GLY A 7 -13.30 20.87 10.11
CA GLY A 7 -12.82 19.82 9.20
C GLY A 7 -11.37 20.04 8.78
N PHE A 8 -10.65 18.95 8.55
CA PHE A 8 -9.31 18.92 7.99
C PHE A 8 -9.35 19.22 6.49
N ALA A 9 -8.53 20.17 6.04
CA ALA A 9 -8.37 20.45 4.63
C ALA A 9 -7.48 19.37 3.98
N VAL A 10 -7.98 18.75 2.91
CA VAL A 10 -7.27 17.76 2.11
C VAL A 10 -7.32 18.14 0.64
N LEU A 11 -6.30 17.76 -0.11
CA LEU A 11 -6.29 17.92 -1.57
C LEU A 11 -7.03 16.73 -2.20
N ALA A 12 -8.21 17.01 -2.75
CA ALA A 12 -9.00 16.03 -3.48
C ALA A 12 -8.67 16.07 -4.99
N PRO A 13 -8.46 14.91 -5.64
CA PRO A 13 -8.20 14.85 -7.07
C PRO A 13 -9.42 15.36 -7.87
N VAL A 14 -9.16 16.25 -8.82
CA VAL A 14 -10.12 16.59 -9.87
C VAL A 14 -9.79 15.74 -11.09
N THR A 15 -10.65 14.80 -11.42
CA THR A 15 -10.45 13.92 -12.59
C THR A 15 -11.41 14.29 -13.71
N ARG A 16 -10.91 14.43 -14.94
CA ARG A 16 -11.76 14.59 -16.14
C ARG A 16 -11.49 13.47 -17.14
N ARG A 17 -12.47 13.18 -17.98
CA ARG A 17 -12.29 12.31 -19.15
C ARG A 17 -11.65 13.15 -20.25
N LEU A 18 -10.49 12.73 -20.75
CA LEU A 18 -9.77 13.48 -21.78
C LEU A 18 -10.50 13.37 -23.13
N SER A 19 -10.58 14.49 -23.87
CA SER A 19 -11.12 14.56 -25.22
C SER A 19 -10.00 14.38 -26.27
N GLU A 20 -10.38 14.30 -27.55
CA GLU A 20 -9.44 14.24 -28.67
C GLU A 20 -8.53 15.47 -28.78
N ASP A 21 -8.98 16.61 -28.24
CA ASP A 21 -8.23 17.86 -28.22
C ASP A 21 -7.10 17.89 -27.18
N ASP A 22 -7.14 16.97 -26.20
CA ASP A 22 -6.10 16.81 -25.19
C ASP A 22 -4.89 16.06 -25.77
N LYS A 23 -4.07 16.75 -26.58
CA LYS A 23 -2.79 16.22 -27.05
C LYS A 23 -1.79 16.16 -25.90
N ALA A 24 -1.31 14.97 -25.53
CA ALA A 24 -0.12 14.85 -24.71
C ALA A 24 1.10 15.27 -25.54
N LYS A 25 2.03 16.02 -24.94
CA LYS A 25 3.25 16.47 -25.64
C LYS A 25 4.14 15.30 -26.10
N ASP A 26 4.01 14.10 -25.51
CA ASP A 26 4.86 12.94 -25.83
C ASP A 26 4.17 11.55 -25.71
N ALA A 27 2.85 11.44 -25.91
CA ALA A 27 2.19 10.12 -25.91
C ALA A 27 0.98 10.07 -26.86
N GLY A 28 0.74 8.92 -27.50
CA GLY A 28 -0.35 8.68 -28.45
C GLY A 28 -1.77 8.95 -27.89
N PRO A 29 -2.84 8.72 -28.69
CA PRO A 29 -4.18 9.21 -28.38
C PRO A 29 -4.69 8.73 -27.00
N LEU A 30 -4.97 9.68 -26.09
CA LEU A 30 -5.41 9.43 -24.71
C LEU A 30 -6.94 9.36 -24.55
N THR A 31 -7.67 9.24 -25.66
CA THR A 31 -9.12 9.36 -25.69
C THR A 31 -9.81 8.35 -24.78
N GLY A 32 -10.66 8.86 -23.88
CA GLY A 32 -11.57 8.04 -23.08
C GLY A 32 -11.09 7.62 -21.68
N LYS A 33 -9.82 7.81 -21.31
CA LYS A 33 -9.33 7.53 -19.93
C LYS A 33 -9.60 8.74 -19.01
N ARG A 34 -10.01 8.48 -17.75
CA ARG A 34 -10.06 9.52 -16.70
C ARG A 34 -8.64 9.80 -16.22
N ARG A 35 -8.21 11.05 -16.29
CA ARG A 35 -6.94 11.52 -15.73
C ARG A 35 -7.20 12.61 -14.71
N MET A 36 -6.33 12.69 -13.72
CA MET A 36 -6.28 13.82 -12.81
C MET A 36 -5.83 15.05 -13.59
N VAL A 37 -6.60 16.13 -13.52
CA VAL A 37 -6.31 17.41 -14.20
C VAL A 37 -6.04 18.55 -13.22
N GLY A 38 -6.08 18.25 -11.92
CA GLY A 38 -5.79 19.19 -10.85
C GLY A 38 -6.21 18.64 -9.49
N VAL A 39 -6.08 19.49 -8.48
CA VAL A 39 -6.55 19.26 -7.12
C VAL A 39 -7.48 20.38 -6.70
N ARG A 40 -8.40 20.07 -5.79
CA ARG A 40 -9.20 21.08 -5.07
C ARG A 40 -9.09 20.83 -3.57
N VAL A 41 -9.19 21.88 -2.77
CA VAL A 41 -9.33 21.72 -1.33
C VAL A 41 -10.72 21.14 -1.04
N ALA A 42 -10.76 20.05 -0.28
CA ALA A 42 -11.95 19.46 0.29
C ALA A 42 -11.77 19.38 1.82
N HIS A 43 -12.88 19.33 2.56
CA HIS A 43 -12.84 19.18 4.00
C HIS A 43 -13.36 17.80 4.40
N VAL A 44 -12.57 17.09 5.21
CA VAL A 44 -12.95 15.83 5.85
C VAL A 44 -13.02 16.03 7.36
N PHE A 45 -13.80 15.21 8.05
CA PHE A 45 -14.01 15.31 9.49
C PHE A 45 -13.60 14.00 10.14
N ASP A 46 -13.00 14.08 11.32
CA ASP A 46 -12.77 12.89 12.13
C ASP A 46 -14.12 12.24 12.47
N VAL A 47 -14.15 10.91 12.55
CA VAL A 47 -15.38 10.18 12.88
C VAL A 47 -16.01 10.66 14.20
N ALA A 48 -15.20 11.02 15.19
CA ALA A 48 -15.64 11.54 16.49
C ALA A 48 -16.36 12.90 16.37
N GLN A 49 -16.10 13.66 15.32
CA GLN A 49 -16.76 14.93 14.99
C GLN A 49 -18.10 14.74 14.26
N THR A 50 -18.41 13.51 13.87
CA THR A 50 -19.64 13.18 13.14
C THR A 50 -20.73 12.62 14.07
N VAL A 51 -21.96 12.65 13.58
CA VAL A 51 -23.11 11.98 14.21
C VAL A 51 -23.64 11.04 13.13
N GLY A 52 -23.84 9.78 13.48
CA GLY A 52 -24.24 8.76 12.52
C GLY A 52 -24.13 7.36 13.11
N LYS A 53 -24.35 6.36 12.25
CA LYS A 53 -24.19 4.96 12.62
C LYS A 53 -22.76 4.73 13.13
N PRO A 54 -22.57 4.03 14.27
CA PRO A 54 -21.24 3.65 14.73
C PRO A 54 -20.46 2.94 13.63
N MET A 55 -19.19 3.29 13.47
CA MET A 55 -18.32 2.54 12.56
C MET A 55 -18.10 1.12 13.09
N PRO A 56 -17.85 0.14 12.20
CA PRO A 56 -17.37 -1.17 12.62
C PRO A 56 -16.14 -1.03 13.52
N ALA A 57 -16.05 -1.89 14.54
CA ALA A 57 -14.85 -1.97 15.36
C ALA A 57 -13.63 -2.30 14.48
N PRO A 58 -12.42 -1.81 14.83
CA PRO A 58 -11.19 -2.21 14.16
C PRO A 58 -11.09 -3.74 14.11
N GLN A 59 -10.87 -4.26 12.91
CA GLN A 59 -10.66 -5.70 12.70
C GLN A 59 -9.17 -6.02 12.88
N PRO A 60 -8.80 -7.22 13.36
CA PRO A 60 -7.43 -7.67 13.28
C PRO A 60 -6.95 -7.70 11.82
N PRO A 61 -5.64 -7.55 11.55
CA PRO A 61 -5.10 -7.69 10.21
C PRO A 61 -5.51 -9.02 9.56
N ALA A 62 -6.01 -8.97 8.33
CA ALA A 62 -6.35 -10.17 7.56
C ALA A 62 -5.11 -10.75 6.88
N VAL A 63 -5.05 -12.08 6.73
CA VAL A 63 -4.06 -12.75 5.88
C VAL A 63 -4.49 -12.65 4.42
N LEU A 64 -3.56 -12.25 3.54
CA LEU A 64 -3.81 -12.23 2.10
C LEU A 64 -3.62 -13.62 1.49
N LEU A 65 -4.62 -14.09 0.76
CA LEU A 65 -4.59 -15.37 0.05
C LEU A 65 -4.48 -15.15 -1.46
N GLY A 66 -3.91 -16.13 -2.16
CA GLY A 66 -3.82 -16.17 -3.61
C GLY A 66 -2.43 -15.83 -4.17
N ALA A 67 -2.40 -15.64 -5.48
CA ALA A 67 -1.18 -15.40 -6.25
C ALA A 67 -0.59 -14.00 -6.01
N ASP A 68 0.67 -13.83 -6.40
CA ASP A 68 1.48 -12.61 -6.27
C ASP A 68 1.04 -11.43 -7.16
N ALA A 69 -0.01 -11.60 -7.97
CA ALA A 69 -0.47 -10.67 -9.00
C ALA A 69 0.63 -10.25 -10.01
N GLY A 70 1.68 -11.07 -10.20
CA GLY A 70 2.82 -10.75 -11.06
C GLY A 70 3.80 -9.72 -10.47
N LEU A 71 3.60 -9.30 -9.21
CA LEU A 71 4.40 -8.26 -8.56
C LEU A 71 5.64 -8.78 -7.84
N TRP A 72 5.74 -10.07 -7.58
CA TRP A 72 6.91 -10.63 -6.90
C TRP A 72 8.20 -10.36 -7.69
N LYS A 73 8.20 -10.68 -8.99
CA LYS A 73 9.37 -10.52 -9.88
C LYS A 73 9.88 -9.07 -9.95
N PRO A 74 9.06 -8.06 -10.28
CA PRO A 74 9.54 -6.67 -10.31
C PRO A 74 10.05 -6.22 -8.94
N LEU A 75 9.37 -6.56 -7.84
CA LEU A 75 9.84 -6.18 -6.50
C LEU A 75 11.18 -6.85 -6.14
N ALA A 76 11.35 -8.13 -6.47
CA ALA A 76 12.60 -8.86 -6.26
C ALA A 76 13.75 -8.25 -7.07
N HIS A 77 13.49 -7.86 -8.32
CA HIS A 77 14.46 -7.13 -9.15
C HIS A 77 14.87 -5.80 -8.52
N LEU A 78 13.92 -5.05 -7.97
CA LEU A 78 14.24 -3.78 -7.31
C LEU A 78 15.05 -3.98 -6.02
N VAL A 79 14.85 -5.07 -5.28
CA VAL A 79 15.71 -5.43 -4.13
C VAL A 79 17.14 -5.68 -4.61
N ASP A 80 17.32 -6.45 -5.68
CA ASP A 80 18.63 -6.73 -6.28
C ASP A 80 19.31 -5.46 -6.81
N GLU A 81 18.59 -4.56 -7.49
CA GLU A 81 19.13 -3.26 -7.95
C GLU A 81 19.61 -2.38 -6.80
N HIS A 82 19.07 -2.55 -5.59
CA HIS A 82 19.54 -1.86 -4.39
C HIS A 82 20.72 -2.59 -3.73
N GLY A 83 21.25 -3.65 -4.34
CA GLY A 83 22.37 -4.43 -3.83
C GLY A 83 22.00 -5.24 -2.59
N TYR A 84 20.75 -5.73 -2.51
CA TYR A 84 20.31 -6.68 -1.49
C TYR A 84 20.04 -8.05 -2.11
N GLU A 85 20.44 -9.10 -1.43
CA GLU A 85 20.05 -10.47 -1.78
C GLU A 85 18.66 -10.77 -1.22
N LEU A 86 17.73 -11.23 -2.06
CA LEU A 86 16.43 -11.72 -1.62
C LEU A 86 16.48 -13.21 -1.28
N ARG A 87 16.11 -13.57 -0.05
CA ARG A 87 16.04 -14.95 0.44
C ARG A 87 14.62 -15.35 0.85
N ARG A 88 14.25 -16.59 0.55
CA ARG A 88 13.10 -17.25 1.16
C ARG A 88 13.58 -18.06 2.36
N SER A 89 13.57 -17.46 3.55
CA SER A 89 14.21 -18.04 4.74
C SER A 89 13.19 -18.56 5.76
N PRO A 90 13.25 -19.84 6.18
CA PRO A 90 12.41 -20.38 7.25
C PRO A 90 12.83 -19.91 8.65
N GLU A 91 14.01 -19.30 8.80
CA GLU A 91 14.63 -18.98 10.10
C GLU A 91 14.14 -17.66 10.72
N LEU A 92 13.06 -17.07 10.20
CA LEU A 92 12.56 -15.76 10.62
C LEU A 92 11.76 -15.76 11.94
N GLY A 93 11.58 -16.92 12.58
CA GLY A 93 10.80 -17.01 13.82
C GLY A 93 9.37 -16.52 13.61
N GLU A 94 8.92 -15.52 14.40
CA GLU A 94 7.55 -15.01 14.36
C GLU A 94 7.28 -13.92 13.30
N VAL A 95 8.30 -13.29 12.71
CA VAL A 95 8.13 -12.28 11.64
C VAL A 95 8.03 -12.92 10.25
N GLN A 96 7.26 -12.35 9.32
CA GLN A 96 7.19 -12.89 7.95
C GLN A 96 8.24 -12.27 7.04
N GLY A 97 8.73 -11.06 7.35
CA GLY A 97 9.80 -10.36 6.63
C GLY A 97 10.90 -9.82 7.54
N TRP A 98 12.09 -9.60 6.96
CA TRP A 98 13.15 -8.84 7.60
C TRP A 98 14.17 -8.30 6.61
N THR A 99 14.57 -7.04 6.79
CA THR A 99 15.69 -6.40 6.09
C THR A 99 16.92 -6.33 6.99
N ASP A 100 17.92 -7.16 6.70
CA ASP A 100 19.24 -7.08 7.31
C ASP A 100 20.12 -6.09 6.51
N HIS A 101 20.15 -4.84 6.94
CA HIS A 101 20.97 -3.78 6.35
C HIS A 101 22.48 -4.09 6.41
N ARG A 102 22.93 -4.80 7.45
CA ARG A 102 24.36 -5.09 7.67
C ARG A 102 24.88 -6.11 6.67
N HIS A 103 24.11 -7.17 6.42
CA HIS A 103 24.49 -8.23 5.48
C HIS A 103 23.88 -8.04 4.08
N ARG A 104 23.09 -6.97 3.89
CA ARG A 104 22.38 -6.67 2.65
C ARG A 104 21.49 -7.83 2.20
N VAL A 105 20.67 -8.34 3.13
CA VAL A 105 19.74 -9.45 2.85
C VAL A 105 18.32 -9.00 3.16
N VAL A 106 17.40 -9.22 2.22
CA VAL A 106 15.96 -9.18 2.47
C VAL A 106 15.48 -10.62 2.58
N SER A 107 14.80 -10.95 3.67
CA SER A 107 14.24 -12.29 3.88
C SER A 107 12.72 -12.23 3.92
N VAL A 108 12.07 -13.19 3.27
CA VAL A 108 10.61 -13.40 3.34
C VAL A 108 10.33 -14.87 3.65
N ARG A 109 9.44 -15.15 4.58
CA ARG A 109 9.15 -16.52 5.03
C ARG A 109 8.57 -17.39 3.89
N PRO A 110 9.01 -18.66 3.71
CA PRO A 110 8.61 -19.48 2.57
C PRO A 110 7.17 -20.03 2.60
N ASP A 111 6.55 -20.14 3.77
CA ASP A 111 5.27 -20.80 4.05
C ASP A 111 4.03 -19.89 3.90
N ILE A 112 4.22 -18.61 3.53
CA ILE A 112 3.13 -17.69 3.21
C ILE A 112 2.85 -17.62 1.71
N GLU A 113 1.58 -17.50 1.36
CA GLU A 113 1.10 -17.47 -0.03
C GLU A 113 1.58 -16.23 -0.81
N GLY A 114 1.49 -16.30 -2.15
CA GLY A 114 2.07 -15.31 -3.06
C GLY A 114 1.61 -13.87 -2.80
N ALA A 115 0.32 -13.64 -2.55
CA ALA A 115 -0.22 -12.32 -2.24
C ALA A 115 0.40 -11.75 -0.94
N GLN A 116 0.45 -12.56 0.12
CA GLN A 116 1.05 -12.17 1.40
C GLN A 116 2.55 -11.96 1.27
N ALA A 117 3.26 -12.87 0.60
CA ALA A 117 4.69 -12.79 0.36
C ALA A 117 5.06 -11.51 -0.41
N THR A 118 4.30 -11.16 -1.44
CA THR A 118 4.46 -9.90 -2.18
C THR A 118 4.22 -8.68 -1.31
N ALA A 119 3.23 -8.73 -0.40
CA ALA A 119 2.99 -7.63 0.53
C ALA A 119 4.17 -7.41 1.49
N VAL A 120 4.69 -8.50 2.06
CA VAL A 120 5.89 -8.48 2.90
C VAL A 120 7.09 -7.95 2.11
N LEU A 121 7.34 -8.45 0.90
CA LEU A 121 8.48 -8.01 0.08
C LEU A 121 8.39 -6.51 -0.26
N ALA A 122 7.20 -6.00 -0.56
CA ALA A 122 7.00 -4.57 -0.80
C ALA A 122 7.27 -3.73 0.46
N HIS A 123 6.90 -4.23 1.64
CA HIS A 123 7.21 -3.60 2.93
C HIS A 123 8.73 -3.52 3.16
N GLU A 124 9.44 -4.64 3.01
CA GLU A 124 10.90 -4.68 3.19
C GLU A 124 11.63 -3.77 2.18
N LEU A 125 11.19 -3.76 0.92
CA LEU A 125 11.73 -2.83 -0.07
C LEU A 125 11.44 -1.37 0.30
N ALA A 126 10.27 -1.08 0.88
CA ALA A 126 9.94 0.27 1.33
C ALA A 126 10.87 0.75 2.46
N HIS A 127 11.30 -0.12 3.38
CA HIS A 127 12.34 0.22 4.37
C HIS A 127 13.66 0.66 3.71
N ILE A 128 14.11 -0.07 2.69
CA ILE A 128 15.32 0.27 1.93
C ILE A 128 15.14 1.62 1.22
N ARG A 129 14.01 1.80 0.52
CA ARG A 129 13.72 3.03 -0.26
C ARG A 129 13.54 4.27 0.61
N ALA A 130 13.08 4.09 1.84
CA ALA A 130 12.90 5.14 2.83
C ALA A 130 14.18 5.50 3.59
N ASP A 131 15.30 4.82 3.29
CA ASP A 131 16.61 5.02 3.93
C ASP A 131 16.57 4.89 5.46
N HIS A 132 15.79 3.92 5.95
CA HIS A 132 15.57 3.72 7.39
C HIS A 132 16.81 3.27 8.18
N GLU A 133 17.83 2.78 7.48
CA GLU A 133 19.15 2.47 8.05
C GLU A 133 19.83 3.73 8.63
N HIS A 134 19.70 4.87 7.94
CA HIS A 134 20.44 6.08 8.27
C HIS A 134 19.59 7.15 8.96
N ARG A 135 18.27 6.95 9.07
CA ARG A 135 17.35 7.91 9.68
C ARG A 135 17.13 7.62 11.15
N GLN A 136 17.45 8.60 12.00
CA GLN A 136 17.19 8.56 13.44
C GLN A 136 15.74 8.95 13.76
N ILE A 137 14.81 8.05 13.46
CA ILE A 137 13.38 8.20 13.74
C ILE A 137 12.85 7.02 14.55
N SER A 138 11.69 7.21 15.17
CA SER A 138 11.08 6.16 15.98
C SER A 138 10.75 4.91 15.13
N ARG A 139 10.71 3.74 15.77
CA ARG A 139 10.25 2.52 15.09
C ARG A 139 8.83 2.67 14.56
N ALA A 140 7.93 3.24 15.36
CA ALA A 140 6.56 3.54 14.96
C ALA A 140 6.49 4.34 13.64
N GLN A 141 7.36 5.35 13.50
CA GLN A 141 7.46 6.15 12.27
C GLN A 141 7.94 5.30 11.09
N ARG A 142 9.01 4.53 11.25
CA ARG A 142 9.57 3.67 10.18
C ARG A 142 8.56 2.64 9.67
N GLU A 143 7.87 1.97 10.58
CA GLU A 143 6.89 0.92 10.23
C GLU A 143 5.65 1.56 9.58
N THR A 144 5.21 2.74 10.08
CA THR A 144 4.11 3.50 9.47
C THR A 144 4.46 3.92 8.03
N GLU A 145 5.68 4.42 7.80
CA GLU A 145 6.16 4.81 6.47
C GLU A 145 6.23 3.62 5.52
N ALA A 146 6.82 2.51 5.95
CA ALA A 146 6.99 1.34 5.10
C ALA A 146 5.67 0.64 4.77
N GLU A 147 4.83 0.38 5.77
CA GLU A 147 3.52 -0.25 5.58
C GLU A 147 2.62 0.59 4.69
N SER A 148 2.59 1.92 4.90
CA SER A 148 1.79 2.83 4.08
C SER A 148 2.29 2.90 2.63
N ALA A 149 3.61 2.94 2.41
CA ALA A 149 4.17 2.95 1.07
C ALA A 149 3.89 1.64 0.32
N ALA A 150 4.10 0.49 0.98
CA ALA A 150 3.77 -0.82 0.43
C ALA A 150 2.29 -0.91 0.07
N HIS A 151 1.39 -0.49 0.96
CA HIS A 151 -0.05 -0.46 0.70
C HIS A 151 -0.42 0.36 -0.54
N VAL A 152 0.14 1.57 -0.68
CA VAL A 152 -0.10 2.44 -1.85
C VAL A 152 0.40 1.78 -3.13
N VAL A 153 1.61 1.21 -3.13
CA VAL A 153 2.19 0.56 -4.31
C VAL A 153 1.34 -0.64 -4.76
N LEU A 154 1.01 -1.54 -3.84
CA LEU A 154 0.27 -2.78 -4.16
C LEU A 154 -1.15 -2.48 -4.61
N THR A 155 -1.84 -1.56 -3.93
CA THR A 155 -3.20 -1.16 -4.27
C THR A 155 -3.24 -0.48 -5.65
N ALA A 156 -2.24 0.35 -5.97
CA ALA A 156 -2.13 0.97 -7.30
C ALA A 156 -1.92 -0.06 -8.42
N GLN A 157 -1.30 -1.19 -8.11
CA GLN A 157 -1.10 -2.32 -9.03
C GLN A 157 -2.27 -3.33 -9.01
N GLY A 158 -3.33 -3.07 -8.23
CA GLY A 158 -4.54 -3.88 -8.20
C GLY A 158 -4.57 -5.00 -7.17
N LEU A 159 -3.55 -5.11 -6.31
CA LEU A 159 -3.56 -5.99 -5.14
C LEU A 159 -4.06 -5.20 -3.93
N ASP A 160 -5.33 -5.37 -3.57
CA ASP A 160 -5.94 -4.68 -2.42
C ASP A 160 -5.43 -5.29 -1.10
N THR A 161 -4.59 -4.52 -0.39
CA THR A 161 -4.03 -4.91 0.91
C THR A 161 -4.70 -4.19 2.07
N SER A 162 -5.83 -3.49 1.87
CA SER A 162 -6.45 -2.64 2.89
C SER A 162 -6.76 -3.38 4.20
N ALA A 163 -7.27 -4.61 4.09
CA ALA A 163 -7.62 -5.43 5.25
C ALA A 163 -6.40 -5.94 6.04
N LEU A 164 -5.22 -5.97 5.42
CA LEU A 164 -3.94 -6.28 6.05
C LEU A 164 -3.32 -4.99 6.64
N ALA A 165 -3.11 -3.98 5.80
CA ALA A 165 -2.26 -2.83 6.09
C ALA A 165 -2.91 -1.80 7.03
N VAL A 166 -4.21 -1.52 6.89
CA VAL A 166 -4.87 -0.46 7.66
C VAL A 166 -4.80 -0.72 9.17
N PRO A 167 -5.10 -1.94 9.67
CA PRO A 167 -4.92 -2.27 11.09
C PRO A 167 -3.46 -2.13 11.55
N TYR A 168 -2.47 -2.49 10.73
CA TYR A 168 -1.05 -2.33 11.08
C TYR A 168 -0.64 -0.86 11.17
N ILE A 169 -0.98 -0.05 10.17
CA ILE A 169 -0.71 1.40 10.16
C ILE A 169 -1.34 2.07 11.39
N ALA A 170 -2.59 1.71 11.71
CA ALA A 170 -3.27 2.20 12.90
C ALA A 170 -2.56 1.76 14.19
N GLY A 171 -2.07 0.52 14.25
CA GLY A 171 -1.31 -0.01 15.37
C GLY A 171 0.03 0.71 15.59
N TRP A 172 0.81 0.91 14.51
CA TRP A 172 2.11 1.57 14.56
C TRP A 172 2.01 3.05 14.90
N SER A 173 1.12 3.76 14.21
CA SER A 173 0.86 5.18 14.50
C SER A 173 0.16 5.40 15.83
N ARG A 174 -0.45 4.35 16.42
CA ARG A 174 -1.39 4.45 17.55
C ARG A 174 -2.53 5.43 17.26
N GLY A 175 -2.85 5.63 15.98
CA GLY A 175 -3.79 6.66 15.54
C GLY A 175 -3.32 8.10 15.78
N ASP A 176 -2.04 8.34 16.08
CA ASP A 176 -1.50 9.69 16.25
C ASP A 176 -1.41 10.41 14.89
N PRO A 177 -2.18 11.49 14.67
CA PRO A 177 -2.16 12.22 13.42
C PRO A 177 -0.80 12.83 13.10
N LYS A 178 0.06 13.07 14.10
CA LYS A 178 1.42 13.59 13.88
C LYS A 178 2.30 12.56 13.20
N VAL A 179 2.28 11.31 13.67
CA VAL A 179 3.05 10.21 13.05
C VAL A 179 2.61 10.03 11.59
N ILE A 180 1.30 10.07 11.34
CA ILE A 180 0.74 9.97 9.99
C ILE A 180 1.19 11.16 9.11
N ALA A 181 1.14 12.38 9.65
CA ALA A 181 1.54 13.59 8.93
C ALA A 181 3.05 13.61 8.63
N GLU A 182 3.89 13.22 9.59
CA GLU A 182 5.34 13.10 9.43
C GLU A 182 5.72 12.02 8.41
N ALA A 183 4.91 10.95 8.31
CA ALA A 183 5.14 9.87 7.35
C ALA A 183 4.76 10.26 5.91
N ALA A 184 3.82 11.18 5.73
CA ALA A 184 3.15 11.42 4.46
C ALA A 184 4.10 11.73 3.29
N GLU A 185 5.10 12.61 3.52
CA GLU A 185 6.07 13.00 2.48
C GLU A 185 6.96 11.82 2.07
N THR A 186 7.49 11.06 3.06
CA THR A 186 8.29 9.87 2.80
C THR A 186 7.48 8.83 2.05
N VAL A 187 6.26 8.54 2.51
CA VAL A 187 5.34 7.57 1.90
C VAL A 187 5.10 7.93 0.44
N HIS A 188 4.78 9.20 0.16
CA HIS A 188 4.55 9.67 -1.20
C HIS A 188 5.79 9.48 -2.08
N LYS A 189 6.95 9.94 -1.63
CA LYS A 189 8.21 9.84 -2.37
C LYS A 189 8.61 8.40 -2.65
N VAL A 190 8.52 7.53 -1.64
CA VAL A 190 8.87 6.10 -1.75
C VAL A 190 7.92 5.39 -2.70
N ALA A 191 6.61 5.53 -2.49
CA ALA A 191 5.61 4.88 -3.32
C ALA A 191 5.68 5.34 -4.79
N ALA A 192 5.85 6.64 -5.04
CA ALA A 192 5.97 7.18 -6.40
C ALA A 192 7.19 6.61 -7.15
N ARG A 193 8.34 6.50 -6.47
CA ARG A 193 9.56 5.92 -7.06
C ARG A 193 9.41 4.42 -7.31
N MET A 194 8.87 3.68 -6.35
CA MET A 194 8.62 2.24 -6.51
C MET A 194 7.66 1.98 -7.68
N LEU A 195 6.57 2.73 -7.79
CA LEU A 195 5.62 2.61 -8.91
C LEU A 195 6.27 2.89 -10.25
N ALA A 196 7.07 3.96 -10.37
CA ALA A 196 7.78 4.29 -11.60
C ALA A 196 8.79 3.20 -11.99
N ASP A 197 9.50 2.62 -11.03
CA ASP A 197 10.48 1.57 -11.31
C ASP A 197 9.83 0.23 -11.66
N ILE A 198 8.69 -0.10 -11.03
CA ILE A 198 7.86 -1.25 -11.42
C ILE A 198 7.35 -1.09 -12.86
N GLU A 199 6.82 0.10 -13.21
CA GLU A 199 6.36 0.39 -14.58
C GLU A 199 7.50 0.23 -15.60
N ARG A 200 8.68 0.78 -15.30
CA ARG A 200 9.88 0.61 -16.14
C ARG A 200 10.32 -0.84 -16.29
N PHE A 201 10.23 -1.64 -15.24
CA PHE A 201 10.56 -3.07 -15.31
C PHE A 201 9.59 -3.81 -16.24
N VAL A 202 8.29 -3.56 -16.08
CA VAL A 202 7.24 -4.16 -16.91
C VAL A 202 7.41 -3.77 -18.38
N ASP A 203 7.65 -2.48 -18.66
CA ASP A 203 7.86 -1.99 -20.03
C ASP A 203 9.08 -2.63 -20.70
N LYS A 204 10.17 -2.85 -19.95
CA LYS A 204 11.38 -3.52 -20.45
C LYS A 204 11.21 -5.03 -20.65
N ALA A 205 10.36 -5.66 -19.84
CA ALA A 205 10.08 -7.09 -19.92
C ALA A 205 9.18 -7.45 -21.12
N GLU A 206 8.43 -6.47 -21.67
CA GLU A 206 7.48 -6.64 -22.76
C GLU A 206 7.87 -5.86 -24.04
N PRO A 207 8.99 -6.15 -24.73
CA PRO A 207 9.21 -5.64 -26.07
C PRO A 207 8.35 -6.45 -27.06
N GLY A 208 7.06 -6.11 -27.19
CA GLY A 208 6.25 -6.53 -28.34
C GLY A 208 4.85 -7.13 -28.12
N ALA A 209 4.32 -7.25 -26.89
CA ALA A 209 2.95 -7.74 -26.69
C ALA A 209 1.98 -6.62 -26.30
N SER A 210 1.09 -6.26 -27.23
CA SER A 210 -0.11 -5.47 -26.93
C SER A 210 -0.98 -6.24 -25.91
N ALA A 211 -1.01 -5.78 -24.66
CA ALA A 211 -1.80 -6.38 -23.59
C ALA A 211 -3.32 -6.39 -23.90
N PRO A 212 -4.06 -7.48 -23.61
CA PRO A 212 -5.51 -7.42 -23.66
C PRO A 212 -6.05 -6.68 -22.44
N ALA A 213 -7.03 -5.82 -22.65
CA ALA A 213 -7.66 -5.03 -21.60
C ALA A 213 -8.28 -5.93 -20.51
N VAL A 214 -7.74 -5.86 -19.29
CA VAL A 214 -8.34 -6.47 -18.10
C VAL A 214 -9.70 -5.80 -17.85
N ARG A 215 -10.79 -6.52 -18.14
CA ARG A 215 -12.17 -6.08 -17.87
C ARG A 215 -12.40 -6.02 -16.37
N ARG A 216 -12.50 -4.80 -15.81
CA ARG A 216 -13.05 -4.54 -14.48
C ARG A 216 -14.48 -5.11 -14.39
N ARG A 217 -14.69 -6.15 -13.57
CA ARG A 217 -16.04 -6.59 -13.19
C ARG A 217 -16.64 -5.59 -12.20
N ARG A 218 -17.93 -5.26 -12.39
CA ARG A 218 -18.69 -4.34 -11.55
C ARG A 218 -18.98 -4.96 -10.18
N ARG A 219 -19.03 -4.09 -9.18
CA ARG A 219 -19.05 -4.34 -7.73
C ARG A 219 -20.40 -4.86 -7.16
N SER A 220 -21.30 -5.45 -7.94
CA SER A 220 -22.72 -5.60 -7.52
C SER A 220 -23.19 -6.98 -7.06
N ASP A 221 -22.37 -8.04 -7.03
CA ASP A 221 -22.93 -9.40 -6.91
C ASP A 221 -22.47 -10.20 -5.66
N LEU A 222 -21.93 -9.55 -4.63
CA LEU A 222 -21.46 -10.24 -3.41
C LEU A 222 -22.19 -9.76 -2.15
N ASP A 223 -23.51 -9.95 -2.11
CA ASP A 223 -24.29 -9.83 -0.88
C ASP A 223 -25.20 -11.07 -0.74
N ARG A 224 -24.64 -12.16 -0.20
CA ARG A 224 -25.42 -13.21 0.46
C ARG A 224 -24.53 -14.17 1.26
N ARG A 225 -24.86 -14.26 2.57
CA ARG A 225 -24.53 -15.34 3.54
C ARG A 225 -23.10 -15.23 4.12
N THR A 226 -22.83 -15.37 5.42
CA THR A 226 -23.62 -15.80 6.59
C THR A 226 -22.86 -15.41 7.85
N SER A 227 -23.61 -15.08 8.89
CA SER A 227 -23.22 -14.87 10.29
C SER A 227 -22.82 -16.16 11.00
N THR A 228 -21.75 -16.13 11.81
CA THR A 228 -21.57 -16.96 13.03
C THR A 228 -20.50 -16.32 13.95
N THR A 229 -20.79 -16.26 15.24
CA THR A 229 -20.02 -15.62 16.32
C THR A 229 -19.03 -16.57 16.98
N ALA A 230 -17.81 -16.11 17.33
CA ALA A 230 -16.86 -16.76 18.24
C ALA A 230 -15.85 -15.74 18.82
N PRO A 231 -15.12 -16.04 19.92
CA PRO A 231 -14.86 -15.11 21.03
C PRO A 231 -13.60 -14.23 20.89
N ALA A 232 -13.51 -13.24 21.79
CA ALA A 232 -12.52 -12.17 21.82
C ALA A 232 -11.07 -12.64 22.09
N PRO A 233 -10.05 -12.07 21.39
CA PRO A 233 -8.66 -12.21 21.78
C PRO A 233 -8.05 -10.94 22.38
N ARG A 234 -6.96 -11.19 23.10
CA ARG A 234 -6.30 -10.34 24.10
C ARG A 234 -5.44 -9.25 23.46
N THR A 235 -5.33 -8.13 24.16
CA THR A 235 -4.56 -6.94 23.80
C THR A 235 -3.05 -7.16 23.97
N GLY A 236 -2.33 -7.27 22.86
CA GLY A 236 -0.88 -7.12 22.76
C GLY A 236 -0.54 -6.37 21.47
N PRO A 237 0.64 -5.72 21.35
CA PRO A 237 1.03 -5.05 20.11
C PRO A 237 1.16 -6.09 18.98
N ALA A 238 0.65 -5.75 17.80
CA ALA A 238 0.72 -6.62 16.63
C ALA A 238 2.18 -6.76 16.15
N PRO A 239 2.65 -7.97 15.80
CA PRO A 239 3.98 -8.17 15.21
C PRO A 239 4.10 -7.43 13.87
N SER A 240 5.33 -7.04 13.46
CA SER A 240 5.58 -6.59 12.08
C SER A 240 5.17 -7.69 11.08
N LEU A 241 4.89 -7.32 9.82
CA LEU A 241 4.53 -8.26 8.77
C LEU A 241 5.48 -9.46 8.77
#